data_AF-A0A8B6HFS0-F1
#
_entry.id   AF-A0A8B6HFS0-F1
#
_cell.length_a   1.000
_cell.length_b   1.000
_cell.length_c   1.000
_cell.angle_alpha   90.00
_cell.angle_beta   90.00
_cell.angle_gamma   90.00
#
_symmetry.space_group_name_H-M   'P 1'
#
loop_
_entity.id
_entity.type
_entity.pdbx_description
1 polymer ?
#
loop_
_entity_poly.entity_id
_entity_poly.type
_entity_poly.pdbx_seq_one_letter_code
_entity_poly.pdbx_strand_id
1 'polypeptide(L)'
;MIGAICSAVYYYNHIYYFFDTHSHSECTLNNPLDSSGKSILIGFADLHDLLSYLYAFYTSLQIDLDSQYEILPVCISSKDAEKDVTKQIKNYFDDQKLRNTKQKNNSYQYIKVPKFVYMKNYMQNRRKEKNYRKTEADRKKSQRENSDIRPIVRQRELVAKRKARKTEDFNKRELAAKREVRKDTNYRRAEAEKKKSQRDNSDLRQIERQRELVAKRDARKNEDFNKRELAAKRDARKNKDFNKRELAAKRDARKNEDFNKRELAAKREKLER
;
A
#
# COMPACT_ATOMS: atom_id res chain seq x y z
N MET A 1 -18.59 4.68 25.09
CA MET A 1 -19.86 3.93 25.16
C MET A 1 -20.18 3.46 23.76
N ILE A 2 -20.03 2.16 23.50
CA ILE A 2 -20.61 1.55 22.30
C ILE A 2 -22.08 1.35 22.68
N GLY A 3 -22.98 2.11 22.05
CA GLY A 3 -24.41 1.91 22.23
C GLY A 3 -24.82 0.58 21.61
N ALA A 4 -25.77 -0.13 22.23
CA ALA A 4 -26.40 -1.28 21.61
C ALA A 4 -27.13 -0.80 20.34
N ILE A 5 -26.92 -1.50 19.22
CA ILE A 5 -27.64 -1.25 17.97
C ILE A 5 -28.75 -2.29 17.89
N CYS A 6 -29.99 -1.82 17.89
CA CYS A 6 -31.16 -2.67 17.74
C CYS A 6 -31.69 -2.54 16.31
N SER A 7 -31.51 -3.57 15.50
CA SER A 7 -32.11 -3.68 14.18
C SER A 7 -33.16 -4.79 14.17
N ALA A 8 -34.20 -4.64 13.37
CA ALA A 8 -35.27 -5.61 13.24
C ALA A 8 -35.30 -6.18 11.82
N VAL A 9 -35.58 -7.48 11.72
CA VAL A 9 -35.89 -8.14 10.47
C VAL A 9 -37.29 -8.73 10.58
N TYR A 10 -38.14 -8.49 9.59
CA TYR A 10 -39.45 -9.12 9.51
C TYR A 10 -39.76 -9.55 8.08
N TYR A 11 -40.58 -10.59 7.94
CA TYR A 11 -40.99 -11.12 6.64
C TYR A 11 -42.47 -10.82 6.42
N TYR A 12 -42.81 -10.15 5.32
CA TYR A 12 -44.17 -9.75 5.01
C TYR A 12 -44.39 -9.71 3.49
N ASN A 13 -45.51 -10.25 3.00
CA ASN A 13 -45.86 -10.31 1.57
C ASN A 13 -44.71 -10.81 0.66
N HIS A 14 -44.07 -11.91 1.05
CA HIS A 14 -42.94 -12.51 0.31
C HIS A 14 -41.70 -11.61 0.18
N ILE A 15 -41.58 -10.61 1.05
CA ILE A 15 -40.43 -9.70 1.09
C ILE A 15 -39.87 -9.71 2.51
N TYR A 16 -38.55 -9.83 2.60
CA TYR A 16 -37.81 -9.64 3.85
C TYR A 16 -37.49 -8.16 4.03
N TYR A 17 -37.88 -7.60 5.16
CA TYR A 17 -37.62 -6.21 5.50
C TYR A 17 -36.57 -6.12 6.59
N PHE A 18 -35.53 -5.33 6.34
CA PHE A 18 -34.57 -4.89 7.34
C PHE A 18 -34.92 -3.48 7.79
N PHE A 19 -35.01 -3.27 9.10
CA PHE A 19 -35.26 -1.99 9.73
C PHE A 19 -34.17 -1.67 10.75
N ASP A 20 -33.63 -0.46 10.68
CA ASP A 20 -32.68 0.05 11.67
C ASP A 20 -33.02 1.50 12.04
N THR A 21 -33.17 1.75 13.35
CA THR A 21 -33.50 3.08 13.90
C THR A 21 -32.29 3.98 14.00
N HIS A 22 -31.08 3.43 13.87
CA HIS A 22 -29.82 4.12 14.11
C HIS A 22 -29.08 4.50 12.82
N SER A 23 -29.77 4.91 11.73
CA SER A 23 -28.98 5.41 10.60
C SER A 23 -28.30 6.72 10.95
N HIS A 24 -26.97 6.60 11.02
CA HIS A 24 -26.05 7.69 11.14
C HIS A 24 -26.20 8.59 9.91
N SER A 25 -26.48 9.87 10.14
CA SER A 25 -26.44 10.88 9.10
C SER A 25 -25.07 10.90 8.40
N GLU A 26 -25.01 11.55 7.24
CA GLU A 26 -23.82 11.64 6.37
C GLU A 26 -22.54 12.13 7.07
N CYS A 27 -22.62 12.65 8.29
CA CYS A 27 -21.48 13.04 9.09
C CYS A 27 -21.75 12.72 10.58
N THR A 28 -20.74 12.15 11.23
CA THR A 28 -20.52 12.08 12.69
C THR A 28 -21.12 10.90 13.47
N LEU A 29 -20.28 9.88 13.67
CA LEU A 29 -20.33 8.94 14.81
C LEU A 29 -19.85 9.58 16.14
N ASN A 30 -19.58 10.89 16.16
CA ASN A 30 -18.83 11.56 17.23
C ASN A 30 -19.64 12.61 18.00
N ASN A 31 -20.91 12.84 17.67
CA ASN A 31 -21.74 13.81 18.39
C ASN A 31 -23.12 13.21 18.66
N PRO A 32 -23.39 12.69 19.88
CA PRO A 32 -24.69 12.10 20.23
C PRO A 32 -25.85 13.11 20.16
N LEU A 33 -25.54 14.42 20.07
CA LEU A 33 -26.48 15.52 19.91
C LEU A 33 -26.90 15.80 18.46
N ASP A 34 -26.19 15.29 17.44
CA ASP A 34 -26.50 15.49 16.00
C ASP A 34 -27.14 14.25 15.35
N SER A 35 -27.82 13.43 16.15
CA SER A 35 -28.61 12.30 15.69
C SER A 35 -29.90 12.78 15.00
N SER A 36 -29.76 13.34 13.79
CA SER A 36 -30.91 13.50 12.88
C SER A 36 -31.50 12.15 12.43
N GLY A 37 -30.88 11.03 12.84
CA GLY A 37 -31.50 9.73 13.10
C GLY A 37 -32.51 9.32 12.04
N LYS A 38 -32.06 9.19 10.79
CA LYS A 38 -32.94 8.67 9.74
C LYS A 38 -33.04 7.18 9.98
N SER A 39 -34.24 6.62 10.08
CA SER A 39 -34.36 5.17 10.09
C SER A 39 -34.27 4.64 8.66
N ILE A 40 -33.67 3.46 8.52
CA ILE A 40 -33.59 2.75 7.24
C ILE A 40 -34.63 1.63 7.26
N LEU A 41 -35.39 1.50 6.17
CA LEU A 41 -36.20 0.33 5.85
C LEU A 41 -35.84 -0.13 4.45
N ILE A 42 -35.39 -1.37 4.30
CA ILE A 42 -35.01 -1.95 3.01
C ILE A 42 -35.72 -3.29 2.86
N GLY A 43 -36.35 -3.51 1.71
CA GLY A 43 -36.97 -4.77 1.34
C GLY A 43 -36.06 -5.60 0.42
N PHE A 44 -36.05 -6.90 0.64
CA PHE A 44 -35.32 -7.91 -0.14
C PHE A 44 -36.30 -8.99 -0.56
N ALA A 45 -36.33 -9.32 -1.86
CA ALA A 45 -37.16 -10.40 -2.37
C ALA A 45 -36.61 -11.79 -1.98
N ASP A 46 -35.30 -11.88 -1.73
CA ASP A 46 -34.61 -13.12 -1.41
C ASP A 46 -33.86 -13.02 -0.08
N LEU A 47 -33.80 -14.14 0.64
CA LEU A 47 -33.10 -14.27 1.92
C LEU A 47 -31.59 -14.08 1.74
N HIS A 48 -31.04 -14.57 0.62
CA HIS A 48 -29.61 -14.43 0.34
C HIS A 48 -29.19 -12.96 0.21
N ASP A 49 -30.01 -12.13 -0.43
CA ASP A 49 -29.78 -10.70 -0.58
C ASP A 49 -29.85 -9.97 0.76
N LEU A 50 -30.82 -10.34 1.61
CA LEU A 50 -30.89 -9.84 2.99
C LEU A 50 -29.60 -10.18 3.75
N LEU A 51 -29.19 -11.44 3.76
CA LEU A 51 -28.00 -11.88 4.52
C LEU A 51 -26.73 -11.20 4.01
N SER A 52 -26.58 -11.09 2.68
CA SER A 52 -25.47 -10.38 2.06
C SER A 52 -25.44 -8.91 2.47
N TYR A 53 -26.60 -8.27 2.52
CA TYR A 53 -26.73 -6.90 3.00
C TYR A 53 -26.36 -6.77 4.49
N LEU A 54 -26.89 -7.63 5.36
CA LEU A 54 -26.60 -7.62 6.80
C LEU A 54 -25.11 -7.79 7.06
N TYR A 55 -24.47 -8.75 6.38
CA TYR A 55 -23.03 -8.97 6.50
C TYR A 55 -22.24 -7.72 6.10
N ALA A 56 -22.57 -7.11 4.96
CA ALA A 56 -21.92 -5.89 4.49
C ALA A 56 -22.18 -4.70 5.43
N PHE A 57 -23.40 -4.58 5.94
CA PHE A 57 -23.84 -3.51 6.83
C PHE A 57 -23.07 -3.57 8.16
N TYR A 58 -23.10 -4.70 8.87
CA TYR A 58 -22.42 -4.85 10.15
C TYR A 58 -20.89 -4.82 10.03
N THR A 59 -20.32 -5.41 8.97
CA THR A 59 -18.89 -5.28 8.68
C THR A 59 -18.48 -3.81 8.49
N SER A 60 -19.34 -3.00 7.85
CA SER A 60 -19.07 -1.57 7.67
C SER A 60 -19.09 -0.77 8.97
N LEU A 61 -19.87 -1.25 9.95
CA LEU A 61 -19.94 -0.70 11.31
C LEU A 61 -18.80 -1.19 12.20
N GLN A 62 -17.89 -2.03 11.68
CA GLN A 62 -16.84 -2.70 12.47
C GLN A 62 -17.41 -3.56 13.60
N ILE A 63 -18.65 -4.03 13.43
CA ILE A 63 -19.27 -5.01 14.31
C ILE A 63 -18.86 -6.36 13.78
N ASP A 64 -18.02 -7.03 14.57
CA ASP A 64 -17.59 -8.38 14.27
C ASP A 64 -18.75 -9.32 14.56
N LEU A 65 -19.27 -9.95 13.50
CA LEU A 65 -20.34 -10.94 13.61
C LEU A 65 -19.86 -12.21 14.34
N ASP A 66 -18.56 -12.41 14.55
CA ASP A 66 -18.06 -13.50 15.38
C ASP A 66 -18.18 -13.17 16.89
N SER A 67 -18.52 -11.93 17.25
CA SER A 67 -18.64 -11.48 18.64
C SER A 67 -20.01 -10.87 18.95
N GLN A 68 -20.81 -11.60 19.74
CA GLN A 68 -21.99 -11.12 20.48
C GLN A 68 -23.08 -10.41 19.65
N TYR A 69 -23.85 -11.18 18.90
CA TYR A 69 -25.19 -10.77 18.47
C TYR A 69 -26.22 -11.72 19.09
N GLU A 70 -27.31 -11.16 19.60
CA GLU A 70 -28.44 -11.91 20.12
C GLU A 70 -29.60 -11.74 19.15
N ILE A 71 -30.05 -12.84 18.53
CA ILE A 71 -31.26 -12.83 17.72
C ILE A 71 -32.41 -13.25 18.63
N LEU A 72 -33.21 -12.29 19.03
CA LEU A 72 -34.42 -12.54 19.80
C LEU A 72 -35.61 -12.66 18.85
N PRO A 73 -36.18 -13.88 18.65
CA PRO A 73 -37.41 -14.01 17.89
C PRO A 73 -38.55 -13.34 18.65
N VAL A 74 -39.19 -12.36 18.03
CA VAL A 74 -40.37 -11.68 18.60
C VAL A 74 -41.61 -12.22 17.90
N CYS A 75 -42.44 -12.96 18.64
CA CYS A 75 -43.76 -13.39 18.19
C CYS A 75 -44.82 -12.42 18.71
N ILE A 76 -45.48 -11.68 17.82
CA ILE A 76 -46.57 -10.78 18.20
C ILE A 76 -47.89 -11.54 18.08
N SER A 77 -48.41 -12.04 19.21
CA SER A 77 -49.68 -12.75 19.26
C SER A 77 -50.85 -11.80 19.51
N SER A 78 -51.36 -11.15 18.47
CA SER A 78 -52.68 -10.52 18.52
C SER A 78 -53.33 -10.57 17.15
N LYS A 79 -54.60 -11.02 17.10
CA LYS A 79 -55.38 -11.15 15.87
C LYS A 79 -55.61 -9.81 15.15
N ASP A 80 -55.36 -8.69 15.83
CA ASP A 80 -55.45 -7.32 15.29
C ASP A 80 -54.09 -6.64 15.05
N ALA A 81 -52.98 -7.28 15.45
CA ALA A 81 -51.66 -6.64 15.47
C ALA A 81 -51.01 -6.48 14.08
N GLU A 82 -51.30 -7.33 13.10
CA GLU A 82 -50.61 -7.28 11.80
C GLU A 82 -50.99 -6.00 11.00
N LYS A 83 -52.28 -5.63 11.05
CA LYS A 83 -52.78 -4.37 10.47
C LYS A 83 -52.24 -3.16 11.22
N ASP A 84 -52.11 -3.26 12.55
CA ASP A 84 -51.71 -2.13 13.38
C ASP A 84 -50.19 -1.87 13.31
N VAL A 85 -49.36 -2.92 13.25
CA VAL A 85 -47.91 -2.81 13.06
C VAL A 85 -47.58 -2.21 11.70
N THR A 86 -48.24 -2.69 10.63
CA THR A 86 -48.00 -2.15 9.27
C THR A 86 -48.44 -0.68 9.18
N LYS A 87 -49.55 -0.33 9.84
CA LYS A 87 -50.02 1.06 9.95
C LYS A 87 -49.05 1.93 10.76
N GLN A 88 -48.53 1.44 11.88
CA GLN A 88 -47.57 2.17 12.71
C GLN A 88 -46.23 2.38 11.99
N ILE A 89 -45.71 1.37 11.28
CA ILE A 89 -44.52 1.48 10.43
C ILE A 89 -44.75 2.53 9.34
N LYS A 90 -45.90 2.46 8.64
CA LYS A 90 -46.24 3.43 7.60
C LYS A 90 -46.36 4.85 8.14
N ASN A 91 -47.04 5.03 9.28
CA ASN A 91 -47.19 6.32 9.95
C ASN A 91 -45.84 6.89 10.38
N TYR A 92 -44.94 6.07 10.89
CA TYR A 92 -43.58 6.47 11.26
C TYR A 92 -42.82 7.03 10.03
N PHE A 93 -42.87 6.33 8.89
CA PHE A 93 -42.20 6.79 7.67
C PHE A 93 -42.88 7.99 7.01
N ASP A 94 -44.21 8.13 7.13
CA ASP A 94 -44.92 9.30 6.64
C ASP A 94 -44.64 10.54 7.51
N ASP A 95 -44.51 10.39 8.84
CA ASP A 95 -44.06 11.48 9.73
C ASP A 95 -42.61 11.91 9.43
N GLN A 96 -41.73 10.95 9.11
CA GLN A 96 -40.37 11.24 8.64
C GLN A 96 -40.35 12.00 7.31
N LYS A 97 -41.26 11.69 6.36
CA LYS A 97 -41.40 12.46 5.11
C LYS A 97 -41.86 13.89 5.39
N LEU A 98 -42.84 14.06 6.27
CA LEU A 98 -43.37 15.36 6.70
C LEU A 98 -42.30 16.26 7.34
N ARG A 99 -41.44 15.67 8.19
CA ARG A 99 -40.27 16.35 8.77
C ARG A 99 -39.24 16.75 7.72
N ASN A 100 -38.98 15.90 6.72
CA ASN A 100 -38.10 16.24 5.60
C ASN A 100 -38.69 17.34 4.68
N THR A 101 -40.01 17.42 4.49
CA THR A 101 -40.66 18.53 3.74
C THR A 101 -40.53 19.88 4.42
N LYS A 102 -40.48 19.96 5.76
CA LYS A 102 -40.19 21.23 6.45
C LYS A 102 -38.73 21.69 6.28
N GLN A 103 -37.82 20.81 5.87
CA GLN A 103 -36.43 21.15 5.49
C GLN A 103 -36.24 21.48 4.00
N LYS A 104 -37.28 21.32 3.16
CA LYS A 104 -37.25 21.56 1.70
C LYS A 104 -37.23 23.05 1.27
N ASN A 105 -36.75 23.98 2.09
CA ASN A 105 -36.26 25.25 1.57
C ASN A 105 -34.80 25.19 1.09
N ASN A 106 -34.11 24.07 1.31
CA ASN A 106 -32.82 23.79 0.66
C ASN A 106 -32.97 22.59 -0.27
N SER A 107 -32.94 22.87 -1.58
CA SER A 107 -33.04 21.89 -2.65
C SER A 107 -31.84 20.92 -2.64
N TYR A 108 -32.02 19.70 -2.13
CA TYR A 108 -31.02 18.65 -2.33
C TYR A 108 -31.36 17.84 -3.58
N GLN A 109 -30.57 18.10 -4.62
CA GLN A 109 -30.57 17.35 -5.87
C GLN A 109 -30.01 15.94 -5.60
N TYR A 110 -30.75 14.90 -5.98
CA TYR A 110 -30.25 13.53 -5.90
C TYR A 110 -29.20 13.32 -7.01
N ILE A 111 -27.92 13.40 -6.62
CA ILE A 111 -26.80 13.13 -7.53
C ILE A 111 -26.38 11.68 -7.33
N LYS A 112 -26.54 10.85 -8.37
CA LYS A 112 -26.08 9.46 -8.38
C LYS A 112 -24.55 9.44 -8.48
N VAL A 113 -23.87 9.62 -7.35
CA VAL A 113 -22.41 9.60 -7.27
C VAL A 113 -21.93 8.15 -7.13
N PRO A 114 -21.01 7.65 -7.98
CA PRO A 114 -20.45 6.32 -7.81
C PRO A 114 -19.88 6.11 -6.40
N LYS A 115 -20.14 4.95 -5.78
CA LYS A 115 -19.75 4.61 -4.40
C LYS A 115 -18.30 4.98 -4.05
N PHE A 116 -17.36 4.75 -4.98
CA PHE A 116 -15.96 5.10 -4.81
C PHE A 116 -15.72 6.61 -4.66
N VAL A 117 -16.42 7.43 -5.45
CA VAL A 117 -16.29 8.90 -5.43
C VAL A 117 -16.89 9.45 -4.14
N TYR A 118 -18.05 8.94 -3.73
CA TYR A 118 -18.65 9.26 -2.42
C TYR A 118 -17.67 8.94 -1.28
N MET A 119 -17.15 7.70 -1.25
CA MET A 119 -16.26 7.26 -0.17
C MET A 119 -14.96 8.07 -0.12
N LYS A 120 -14.43 8.44 -1.29
CA LYS A 120 -13.26 9.32 -1.40
C LYS A 120 -13.54 10.69 -0.78
N ASN A 121 -14.66 11.32 -1.12
CA ASN A 121 -15.05 12.63 -0.61
C ASN A 121 -15.36 12.59 0.89
N TYR A 122 -16.09 11.58 1.34
CA TYR A 122 -16.37 11.31 2.75
C TYR A 122 -15.07 11.20 3.56
N MET A 123 -14.13 10.35 3.11
CA MET A 123 -12.84 10.19 3.80
C MET A 123 -11.98 11.46 3.77
N GLN A 124 -12.08 12.27 2.71
CA GLN A 124 -11.39 13.55 2.65
C GLN A 124 -11.95 14.55 3.66
N ASN A 125 -13.27 14.63 3.80
CA ASN A 125 -13.92 15.53 4.76
C ASN A 125 -13.70 15.08 6.20
N ARG A 126 -13.84 13.78 6.48
CA ARG A 126 -13.55 13.20 7.80
C ARG A 126 -12.10 13.44 8.24
N ARG A 127 -11.14 13.41 7.30
CA ARG A 127 -9.73 13.76 7.58
C ARG A 127 -9.50 15.23 7.90
N LYS A 128 -10.44 16.14 7.64
CA LYS A 128 -10.35 17.56 8.03
C LYS A 128 -10.77 17.77 9.49
N GLU A 129 -11.61 16.90 10.03
CA GLU A 129 -12.08 16.98 11.41
C GLU A 129 -10.91 16.84 12.40
N LYS A 130 -10.82 17.80 13.34
CA LYS A 130 -9.74 17.85 14.33
C LYS A 130 -9.74 16.61 15.24
N ASN A 131 -10.91 16.13 15.62
CA ASN A 131 -11.07 14.96 16.47
C ASN A 131 -10.57 13.70 15.76
N TYR A 132 -10.99 13.46 14.51
CA TYR A 132 -10.51 12.33 13.73
C TYR A 132 -8.98 12.33 13.56
N ARG A 133 -8.38 13.50 13.29
CA ARG A 133 -6.92 13.63 13.19
C ARG A 133 -6.22 13.24 14.48
N LYS A 134 -6.74 13.70 15.62
CA LYS A 134 -6.19 13.39 16.94
C LYS A 134 -6.28 11.89 17.23
N THR A 135 -7.46 11.29 17.06
CA THR A 135 -7.67 9.85 17.28
C THR A 135 -6.79 8.99 16.37
N GLU A 136 -6.65 9.34 15.10
CA GLU A 136 -5.75 8.62 14.18
C GLU A 136 -4.27 8.77 14.57
N ALA A 137 -3.86 9.95 15.05
CA ALA A 137 -2.50 10.18 15.51
C ALA A 137 -2.19 9.37 16.78
N ASP A 138 -3.12 9.38 17.75
CA ASP A 138 -3.00 8.63 18.99
C ASP A 138 -2.96 7.12 18.71
N ARG A 139 -3.84 6.61 17.83
CA ARG A 139 -3.81 5.21 17.38
C ARG A 139 -2.45 4.83 16.78
N LYS A 140 -1.90 5.67 15.90
CA LYS A 140 -0.58 5.43 15.29
C LYS A 140 0.54 5.48 16.31
N LYS A 141 0.44 6.36 17.32
CA LYS A 141 1.40 6.45 18.41
C LYS A 141 1.37 5.16 19.25
N SER A 142 0.20 4.72 19.70
CA SER A 142 0.03 3.47 20.45
C SER A 142 0.55 2.24 19.67
N GLN A 143 0.32 2.18 18.36
CA GLN A 143 0.85 1.10 17.51
C GLN A 143 2.39 1.10 17.38
N ARG A 144 3.04 2.27 17.56
CA ARG A 144 4.51 2.38 17.55
C ARG A 144 5.11 2.03 18.90
N GLU A 145 4.39 2.29 19.98
CA GLU A 145 4.83 2.05 21.36
C GLU A 145 4.63 0.59 21.76
N ASN A 146 3.57 -0.07 21.26
CA ASN A 146 3.32 -1.48 21.51
C ASN A 146 4.35 -2.38 20.80
N SER A 147 5.12 -3.14 21.58
CA SER A 147 6.21 -4.01 21.11
C SER A 147 5.77 -5.11 20.14
N ASP A 148 4.55 -5.61 20.31
CA ASP A 148 4.04 -6.78 19.59
C ASP A 148 3.41 -6.36 18.27
N ILE A 149 2.74 -5.21 18.26
CA ILE A 149 2.07 -4.66 17.07
C ILE A 149 3.07 -3.97 16.14
N ARG A 150 4.07 -3.28 16.69
CA ARG A 150 5.08 -2.51 15.94
C ARG A 150 5.76 -3.31 14.80
N PRO A 151 6.28 -4.53 15.02
CA PRO A 151 6.93 -5.30 13.96
C PRO A 151 5.94 -5.69 12.85
N ILE A 152 4.70 -6.05 13.22
CA ILE A 152 3.64 -6.44 12.28
C ILE A 152 3.27 -5.25 11.37
N VAL A 153 3.03 -4.08 11.95
CA VAL A 153 2.73 -2.86 11.19
C VAL A 153 3.89 -2.50 10.27
N ARG A 154 5.13 -2.56 10.78
CA ARG A 154 6.34 -2.28 9.99
C ARG A 154 6.49 -3.23 8.81
N GLN A 155 6.25 -4.53 9.00
CA GLN A 155 6.33 -5.52 7.95
C GLN A 155 5.25 -5.29 6.87
N ARG A 156 4.01 -5.01 7.29
CA ARG A 156 2.90 -4.66 6.37
C ARG A 156 3.24 -3.42 5.54
N GLU A 157 3.77 -2.36 6.17
CA GLU A 157 4.22 -1.17 5.45
C GLU A 157 5.35 -1.45 4.46
N LEU A 158 6.31 -2.30 4.82
CA LEU A 158 7.39 -2.69 3.92
C LEU A 158 6.87 -3.46 2.71
N VAL A 159 5.92 -4.39 2.91
CA VAL A 159 5.26 -5.13 1.84
C VAL A 159 4.49 -4.18 0.92
N ALA A 160 3.71 -3.27 1.48
CA ALA A 160 2.97 -2.27 0.71
C ALA A 160 3.91 -1.37 -0.11
N LYS A 161 5.01 -0.89 0.49
CA LYS A 161 6.04 -0.10 -0.21
C LYS A 161 6.71 -0.89 -1.33
N ARG A 162 7.03 -2.16 -1.10
CA ARG A 162 7.60 -3.05 -2.14
C ARG A 162 6.61 -3.26 -3.28
N LYS A 163 5.32 -3.47 -3.00
CA LYS A 163 4.28 -3.62 -4.02
C LYS A 163 4.09 -2.34 -4.84
N ALA A 164 4.06 -1.18 -4.17
CA ALA A 164 3.98 0.12 -4.84
C ALA A 164 5.19 0.38 -5.75
N ARG A 165 6.41 0.03 -5.32
CA ARG A 165 7.64 0.18 -6.13
C ARG A 165 7.70 -0.72 -7.36
N LYS A 166 6.89 -1.79 -7.41
CA LYS A 166 6.81 -2.66 -8.58
C LYS A 166 5.93 -2.08 -9.69
N THR A 167 5.14 -1.04 -9.43
CA THR A 167 4.31 -0.44 -10.47
C THR A 167 5.13 0.48 -11.37
N GLU A 168 4.87 0.41 -12.67
CA GLU A 168 5.58 1.21 -13.66
C GLU A 168 5.35 2.72 -13.42
N ASP A 169 4.14 3.10 -13.03
CA ASP A 169 3.78 4.48 -12.69
C ASP A 169 4.57 5.02 -11.51
N PHE A 170 4.81 4.22 -10.48
CA PHE A 170 5.63 4.63 -9.34
C PHE A 170 7.07 4.90 -9.80
N ASN A 171 7.64 4.00 -10.60
CA ASN A 171 8.99 4.15 -11.13
C ASN A 171 9.13 5.38 -12.04
N LYS A 172 8.15 5.64 -12.91
CA LYS A 172 8.11 6.85 -13.75
C LYS A 172 8.08 8.12 -12.90
N ARG A 173 7.21 8.19 -11.89
CA ARG A 173 7.11 9.34 -10.97
C ARG A 173 8.36 9.53 -10.13
N GLU A 174 8.95 8.46 -9.61
CA GLU A 174 10.18 8.52 -8.82
C GLU A 174 11.36 8.99 -9.67
N LEU A 175 11.48 8.49 -10.90
CA LEU A 175 12.53 8.91 -11.83
C LEU A 175 12.35 10.38 -12.22
N ALA A 176 11.13 10.83 -12.48
CA ALA A 176 10.82 12.23 -12.77
C ALA A 176 11.18 13.13 -11.59
N ALA A 177 10.76 12.80 -10.37
CA ALA A 177 11.12 13.56 -9.17
C ALA A 177 12.65 13.63 -8.97
N LYS A 178 13.36 12.52 -9.17
CA LYS A 178 14.84 12.49 -9.13
C LYS A 178 15.48 13.36 -10.21
N ARG A 179 14.91 13.41 -11.41
CA ARG A 179 15.38 14.28 -12.50
C ARG A 179 15.17 15.75 -12.16
N GLU A 180 14.01 16.12 -11.63
CA GLU A 180 13.72 17.50 -11.21
C GLU A 180 14.69 17.97 -10.11
N VAL A 181 14.89 17.17 -9.06
CA VAL A 181 15.84 17.51 -7.99
C VAL A 181 17.27 17.68 -8.52
N ARG A 182 17.67 16.91 -9.54
CA ARG A 182 18.99 17.05 -10.17
C ARG A 182 19.15 18.26 -11.07
N LYS A 183 18.08 18.98 -11.41
CA LYS A 183 18.20 20.27 -12.11
C LYS A 183 18.82 21.32 -11.17
N ASP A 184 18.49 21.25 -9.88
CA ASP A 184 19.07 22.10 -8.84
C ASP A 184 20.61 21.96 -8.81
N THR A 185 21.28 23.09 -8.92
CA THR A 185 22.74 23.20 -8.91
C THR A 185 23.32 22.90 -7.53
N ASN A 186 22.63 23.30 -6.46
CA ASN A 186 23.07 23.06 -5.08
C ASN A 186 23.03 21.57 -4.75
N TYR A 187 21.96 20.88 -5.16
CA TYR A 187 21.86 19.42 -5.04
C TYR A 187 23.00 18.71 -5.77
N ARG A 188 23.30 19.12 -7.01
CA ARG A 188 24.39 18.52 -7.81
C ARG A 188 25.76 18.71 -7.16
N ARG A 189 26.04 19.89 -6.61
CA ARG A 189 27.30 20.16 -5.88
C ARG A 189 27.41 19.28 -4.65
N ALA A 190 26.38 19.23 -3.80
CA ALA A 190 26.36 18.39 -2.62
C ALA A 190 26.50 16.88 -2.96
N GLU A 191 25.86 16.41 -4.03
CA GLU A 191 26.01 15.03 -4.51
C GLU A 191 27.45 14.74 -4.97
N ALA A 192 28.08 15.68 -5.68
CA ALA A 192 29.47 15.56 -6.14
C ALA A 192 30.47 15.58 -4.98
N GLU A 193 30.31 16.47 -4.01
CA GLU A 193 31.12 16.54 -2.80
C GLU A 193 31.00 15.27 -1.97
N LYS A 194 29.79 14.73 -1.81
CA LYS A 194 29.59 13.45 -1.14
C LYS A 194 30.28 12.29 -1.84
N LYS A 195 30.24 12.24 -3.18
CA LYS A 195 30.98 11.22 -3.95
C LYS A 195 32.48 11.39 -3.81
N LYS A 196 32.95 12.64 -3.78
CA LYS A 196 34.37 12.95 -3.55
C LYS A 196 34.80 12.54 -2.15
N SER A 197 34.06 12.87 -1.10
CA SER A 197 34.39 12.48 0.27
C SER A 197 34.35 10.97 0.49
N GLN A 198 33.40 10.26 -0.14
CA GLN A 198 33.38 8.79 -0.14
C GLN A 198 34.59 8.20 -0.85
N ARG A 199 35.02 8.80 -1.97
CA ARG A 199 36.26 8.41 -2.63
C ARG A 199 37.44 8.72 -1.73
N ASP A 200 37.52 9.87 -1.08
CA ASP A 200 38.71 10.26 -0.33
C ASP A 200 38.83 9.52 1.01
N ASN A 201 37.75 8.86 1.47
CA ASN A 201 37.75 8.01 2.65
C ASN A 201 38.51 6.68 2.40
N SER A 202 39.68 6.54 3.02
CA SER A 202 40.56 5.37 2.93
C SER A 202 39.91 4.08 3.40
N ASP A 203 39.11 4.15 4.46
CA ASP A 203 38.53 2.99 5.14
C ASP A 203 37.42 2.41 4.28
N LEU A 204 36.58 3.27 3.70
CA LEU A 204 35.59 2.86 2.70
C LEU A 204 36.26 2.21 1.48
N ARG A 205 37.38 2.75 0.99
CA ARG A 205 38.13 2.11 -0.11
C ARG A 205 38.71 0.75 0.26
N GLN A 206 39.17 0.56 1.50
CA GLN A 206 39.67 -0.73 1.95
C GLN A 206 38.54 -1.75 2.05
N ILE A 207 37.40 -1.37 2.65
CA ILE A 207 36.21 -2.22 2.75
C ILE A 207 35.67 -2.59 1.37
N GLU A 208 35.60 -1.63 0.44
CA GLU A 208 35.15 -1.88 -0.93
C GLU A 208 36.08 -2.85 -1.67
N ARG A 209 37.41 -2.68 -1.57
CA ARG A 209 38.40 -3.61 -2.14
C ARG A 209 38.27 -5.02 -1.55
N GLN A 210 38.09 -5.14 -0.24
CA GLN A 210 37.89 -6.45 0.39
C GLN A 210 36.61 -7.11 -0.11
N ARG A 211 35.50 -6.38 -0.20
CA ARG A 211 34.24 -6.88 -0.77
C ARG A 211 34.40 -7.30 -2.22
N GLU A 212 35.12 -6.53 -3.03
CA GLU A 212 35.39 -6.86 -4.43
C GLU A 212 36.23 -8.14 -4.56
N LEU A 213 37.23 -8.32 -3.70
CA LEU A 213 38.03 -9.55 -3.66
C LEU A 213 37.20 -10.78 -3.26
N VAL A 214 36.32 -10.65 -2.26
CA VAL A 214 35.39 -11.71 -1.87
C VAL A 214 34.43 -12.03 -3.02
N ALA A 215 33.81 -11.02 -3.63
CA ALA A 215 32.91 -11.20 -4.76
C ALA A 215 33.60 -11.87 -5.96
N LYS A 216 34.85 -11.49 -6.26
CA LYS A 216 35.68 -12.16 -7.29
C LYS A 216 35.98 -13.61 -6.92
N ARG A 217 36.29 -13.89 -5.66
CA ARG A 217 36.54 -15.26 -5.17
C ARG A 217 35.29 -16.12 -5.31
N ASP A 218 34.12 -15.59 -4.96
CA ASP A 218 32.86 -16.32 -5.04
C ASP A 218 32.38 -16.48 -6.48
N ALA A 219 32.57 -15.46 -7.34
CA ALA A 219 32.31 -15.57 -8.77
C ALA A 219 33.17 -16.67 -9.43
N ARG A 220 34.44 -16.82 -9.01
CA ARG A 220 35.33 -17.89 -9.52
C ARG A 220 34.92 -19.30 -9.09
N LYS A 221 34.16 -19.45 -8.00
CA LYS A 221 33.57 -20.74 -7.59
C LYS A 221 32.32 -21.07 -8.43
N ASN A 222 31.70 -20.08 -9.05
CA ASN A 222 30.51 -20.26 -9.85
C ASN A 222 30.90 -20.79 -11.25
N GLU A 223 30.55 -22.05 -11.52
CA GLU A 223 30.85 -22.68 -12.81
C GLU A 223 30.20 -21.99 -14.01
N ASP A 224 28.98 -21.47 -13.87
CA ASP A 224 28.29 -20.78 -14.97
C ASP A 224 28.95 -19.45 -15.30
N PHE A 225 29.44 -18.74 -14.28
CA PHE A 225 30.26 -17.54 -14.48
C PHE A 225 31.54 -17.88 -15.26
N ASN A 226 32.26 -18.94 -14.85
CA ASN A 226 33.47 -19.38 -15.52
C ASN A 226 33.21 -19.82 -16.98
N LYS A 227 32.11 -20.54 -17.24
CA LYS A 227 31.70 -20.95 -18.59
C LYS A 227 31.42 -19.73 -19.47
N ARG A 228 30.69 -18.73 -18.96
CA ARG A 228 30.41 -17.47 -19.68
C ARG A 228 31.67 -16.65 -19.92
N GLU A 229 32.56 -16.56 -18.93
CA GLU A 229 33.84 -15.86 -19.07
C GLU A 229 34.74 -16.51 -20.13
N LEU A 230 34.81 -17.86 -20.15
CA LEU A 230 35.53 -18.62 -21.16
C LEU A 230 34.92 -18.46 -22.55
N ALA A 231 33.59 -18.48 -22.66
CA ALA A 231 32.89 -18.23 -23.92
C ALA A 231 33.18 -16.81 -24.44
N ALA A 232 33.07 -15.79 -23.59
CA ALA A 232 33.40 -14.42 -23.94
C ALA A 232 34.86 -14.25 -24.38
N LYS A 233 35.82 -14.92 -23.70
CA LYS A 233 37.23 -14.95 -24.12
C LYS A 233 37.41 -15.65 -25.47
N ARG A 234 36.71 -16.75 -25.73
CA ARG A 234 36.74 -17.44 -27.03
C ARG A 234 36.18 -16.57 -28.14
N ASP A 235 35.08 -15.87 -27.91
CA ASP A 235 34.47 -15.01 -28.91
C ASP A 235 35.29 -13.74 -29.14
N ALA A 236 35.90 -13.16 -28.11
CA ALA A 236 36.88 -12.09 -28.25
C ALA A 236 38.07 -12.51 -29.13
N ARG A 237 38.56 -13.76 -29.00
CA ARG A 237 39.65 -14.30 -29.84
C ARG A 237 39.23 -14.57 -31.29
N LYS A 238 37.94 -14.71 -31.58
CA LYS A 238 37.43 -14.77 -32.97
C LYS A 238 37.37 -13.39 -33.61
N ASN A 239 37.32 -12.32 -32.81
CA ASN A 239 37.30 -10.96 -33.29
C ASN A 239 38.69 -10.56 -33.86
N LYS A 240 38.76 -10.39 -35.18
CA LYS A 240 39.99 -10.03 -35.90
C LYS A 240 40.58 -8.69 -35.43
N ASP A 241 39.75 -7.73 -35.04
CA ASP A 241 40.22 -6.41 -34.59
C ASP A 241 40.80 -6.47 -33.17
N PHE A 242 40.24 -7.31 -32.31
CA PHE A 242 40.82 -7.60 -31.00
C PHE A 242 42.22 -8.21 -31.15
N ASN A 243 42.37 -9.23 -32.01
CA ASN A 243 43.66 -9.86 -32.27
C ASN A 243 44.68 -8.89 -32.89
N LYS A 244 44.27 -8.01 -33.80
CA LYS A 244 45.14 -6.96 -34.35
C LYS A 244 45.65 -6.01 -33.27
N ARG A 245 44.76 -5.54 -32.37
CA ARG A 245 45.14 -4.68 -31.25
C ARG A 245 46.05 -5.39 -30.25
N GLU A 246 45.78 -6.64 -29.94
CA GLU A 246 46.62 -7.45 -29.04
C GLU A 246 48.03 -7.66 -29.63
N LEU A 247 48.11 -7.95 -30.94
CA LEU A 247 49.40 -8.08 -31.64
C LEU A 247 50.16 -6.74 -31.71
N ALA A 248 49.46 -5.63 -31.95
CA ALA A 248 50.06 -4.29 -31.90
C ALA A 248 50.62 -3.98 -30.51
N ALA A 249 49.83 -4.21 -29.46
CA ALA A 249 50.27 -4.02 -28.08
C ALA A 249 51.48 -4.90 -27.72
N LYS A 250 51.50 -6.16 -28.17
CA LYS A 250 52.68 -7.05 -28.01
C LYS A 250 53.90 -6.56 -28.77
N ARG A 251 53.72 -6.02 -29.98
CA ARG A 251 54.82 -5.43 -30.77
C ARG A 251 55.36 -4.17 -30.09
N ASP A 252 54.50 -3.32 -29.57
CA ASP A 252 54.91 -2.10 -28.87
C ASP A 252 55.58 -2.40 -27.53
N ALA A 253 55.08 -3.40 -26.78
CA ALA A 253 55.75 -3.89 -25.58
C ALA A 253 57.14 -4.45 -25.86
N ARG A 254 57.35 -5.15 -26.99
CA ARG A 254 58.67 -5.66 -27.42
C ARG A 254 59.65 -4.56 -27.85
N LYS A 255 59.17 -3.36 -28.16
CA LYS A 255 60.03 -2.18 -28.38
C LYS A 255 60.46 -1.51 -27.09
N ASN A 256 59.79 -1.82 -25.97
CA ASN A 256 60.15 -1.29 -24.66
C ASN A 256 61.32 -2.11 -24.08
N GLU A 257 62.49 -1.47 -23.97
CA GLU A 257 63.70 -2.12 -23.44
C GLU A 257 63.53 -2.62 -21.99
N ASP A 258 62.80 -1.89 -21.15
CA ASP A 258 62.60 -2.28 -19.75
C ASP A 258 61.71 -3.51 -19.64
N PHE A 259 60.72 -3.64 -20.53
CA PHE A 259 59.91 -4.85 -20.63
C PHE A 259 60.76 -6.06 -21.03
N ASN A 260 61.62 -5.89 -22.04
CA ASN A 260 62.51 -6.97 -22.50
C ASN A 260 63.52 -7.38 -21.42
N LYS A 261 64.11 -6.42 -20.70
CA LYS A 261 65.04 -6.70 -19.57
C LYS A 261 64.36 -7.51 -18.47
N ARG A 262 63.12 -7.14 -18.10
CA ARG A 262 62.32 -7.89 -17.11
C ARG A 262 61.93 -9.27 -17.59
N GLU A 263 61.55 -9.42 -18.86
CA GLU A 263 61.18 -10.73 -19.44
C GLU A 263 62.39 -11.67 -19.50
N LEU A 264 63.58 -11.16 -19.86
CA LEU A 264 64.84 -11.90 -19.85
C LEU A 264 65.25 -12.31 -18.43
N ALA A 265 65.15 -11.40 -17.46
CA ALA A 265 65.42 -11.71 -16.06
C ALA A 265 64.50 -12.82 -15.53
N ALA A 266 63.19 -12.72 -15.80
CA ALA A 266 62.22 -13.73 -15.40
C ALA A 266 62.44 -15.10 -16.07
N LYS A 267 62.93 -15.11 -17.32
CA LYS A 267 63.30 -16.36 -18.02
C LYS A 267 64.57 -16.99 -17.43
N ARG A 268 65.57 -16.19 -17.07
CA ARG A 268 66.80 -16.66 -16.40
C ARG A 268 66.50 -17.26 -15.03
N GLU A 269 65.71 -16.56 -14.21
CA GLU A 269 65.31 -17.05 -12.88
C GLU A 269 64.53 -18.38 -12.96
N LYS A 270 63.79 -18.61 -14.05
CA LYS A 270 63.02 -19.84 -14.25
C LYS A 270 63.85 -21.02 -14.80
N LEU A 271 65.03 -20.75 -15.37
CA LEU A 271 66.00 -21.76 -15.82
C LEU A 271 66.97 -22.16 -14.70
N GLU A 272 67.11 -21.32 -13.68
CA GLU A 272 67.96 -21.54 -12.50
C GLU A 272 67.20 -22.19 -11.32
N ARG A 273 65.91 -22.49 -11.48
CA ARG A 273 65.07 -23.27 -10.54
C ARG A 273 64.72 -24.63 -11.12
#